data_AF-A0A7S0N376-F1
#
_entry.id   AF-A0A7S0N376-F1
#
_cell.length_a   1.000
_cell.length_b   1.000
_cell.length_c   1.000
_cell.angle_alpha   90.00
_cell.angle_beta   90.00
_cell.angle_gamma   90.00
#
_symmetry.space_group_name_H-M   'P 1'
#
loop_
_entity.id
_entity.type
_entity.pdbx_description
1 polymer ?
#
loop_
_entity_poly.entity_id
_entity_poly.type
_entity_poly.pdbx_seq_one_letter_code
_entity_poly.pdbx_strand_id
1 'polypeptide(L)'
;MIATASAFEAPYQDNGVLTNLISKMETCRTRWCEPDEGPSSCRLYSPYIPIVQASMMGKTRMFFTLPQFDVFVFYLCLREEKSSGYPRSIPLLTKALTGPCTEGFYSAFLLAALDALNKFKNEFRGGNTVFSAWFLEQQRPEFWKEIIDRANSEASSENFLFDPKIDREQAYASYSITLNGVFHDRLAPLSLLQDNIVFVFDEARILLESQGSRDCNFIELRRALTHFPSSTEIRCPLSLMTDTVAKVSNLAPLQKADPSGRATAMPNGIFPPFFLLANVDIWVEEDDPPRTLADMADPRYYCRYGRPHW
;
A
#
# COMPACT_ATOMS: atom_id res chain seq x y z
N MET A 1 -18.90 -6.44 16.99
CA MET A 1 -17.83 -6.04 17.94
C MET A 1 -17.12 -4.82 17.32
N ILE A 2 -17.13 -3.67 17.98
CA ILE A 2 -16.54 -2.42 17.46
C ILE A 2 -15.08 -2.39 17.90
N ALA A 3 -14.13 -2.33 16.97
CA ALA A 3 -12.72 -2.11 17.32
C ALA A 3 -12.56 -0.66 17.80
N THR A 4 -12.11 -0.46 19.04
CA THR A 4 -11.90 0.87 19.65
C THR A 4 -10.41 1.23 19.66
N ALA A 5 -10.09 2.53 19.74
CA ALA A 5 -8.71 3.01 19.84
C ALA A 5 -7.94 2.38 21.02
N SER A 6 -8.64 2.06 22.12
CA SER A 6 -8.06 1.39 23.29
C SER A 6 -7.50 -0.02 23.01
N ALA A 7 -7.97 -0.71 21.96
CA ALA A 7 -7.39 -1.99 21.56
C ALA A 7 -5.95 -1.84 21.03
N PHE A 8 -5.56 -0.63 20.60
CA PHE A 8 -4.20 -0.34 20.12
C PHE A 8 -3.22 0.02 21.25
N GLU A 9 -3.66 0.02 22.51
CA GLU A 9 -2.82 0.29 23.68
C GLU A 9 -2.20 -0.99 24.27
N ALA A 10 -2.70 -2.18 23.90
CA ALA A 10 -2.16 -3.46 24.37
C ALA A 10 -0.77 -3.76 23.74
N PRO A 11 0.19 -4.38 24.45
CA PRO A 11 1.49 -4.73 23.88
C PRO A 11 1.34 -5.61 22.63
N TYR A 12 1.94 -5.20 21.51
CA TYR A 12 1.95 -6.00 20.29
C TYR A 12 2.94 -7.15 20.44
N GLN A 13 2.45 -8.38 20.39
CA GLN A 13 3.28 -9.58 20.48
C GLN A 13 3.70 -10.04 19.09
N ASP A 14 4.86 -9.57 18.64
CA ASP A 14 5.43 -9.91 17.34
C ASP A 14 6.28 -11.18 17.40
N ASN A 15 5.78 -12.29 16.85
CA ASN A 15 6.56 -13.51 16.66
C ASN A 15 7.46 -13.43 15.41
N GLY A 16 8.18 -12.30 15.26
CA GLY A 16 9.09 -12.02 14.13
C GLY A 16 8.40 -11.67 12.81
N VAL A 17 7.08 -11.43 12.81
CA VAL A 17 6.32 -11.15 11.59
C VAL A 17 6.66 -9.79 11.02
N LEU A 18 6.80 -8.75 11.85
CA LEU A 18 7.21 -7.42 11.37
C LEU A 18 8.63 -7.46 10.81
N THR A 19 9.55 -8.13 11.48
CA THR A 19 10.93 -8.32 10.99
C THR A 19 10.93 -9.00 9.63
N ASN A 20 10.13 -10.06 9.44
CA ASN A 20 9.99 -10.75 8.17
C ASN A 20 9.36 -9.87 7.09
N LEU A 21 8.34 -9.07 7.43
CA LEU A 21 7.72 -8.13 6.50
C LEU A 21 8.71 -7.04 6.08
N ILE A 22 9.48 -6.47 7.01
CA ILE A 22 10.51 -5.47 6.73
C ILE A 22 11.61 -6.05 5.85
N SER A 23 12.12 -7.23 6.18
CA SER A 23 13.09 -7.94 5.35
C SER A 23 12.56 -8.22 3.94
N LYS A 24 11.28 -8.59 3.83
CA LYS A 24 10.60 -8.75 2.55
C LYS A 24 10.53 -7.43 1.78
N MET A 25 10.15 -6.33 2.42
CA MET A 25 10.11 -5.00 1.82
C MET A 25 11.49 -4.60 1.28
N GLU A 26 12.57 -4.82 2.05
CA GLU A 26 13.93 -4.55 1.59
C GLU A 26 14.33 -5.39 0.38
N THR A 27 14.07 -6.70 0.45
CA THR A 27 14.33 -7.60 -0.69
C THR A 27 13.57 -7.14 -1.94
N CYS A 28 12.35 -6.63 -1.75
CA CYS A 28 11.54 -6.12 -2.85
C CYS A 28 12.11 -4.81 -3.41
N ARG A 29 12.52 -3.87 -2.55
CA ARG A 29 13.18 -2.62 -2.98
C ARG A 29 14.46 -2.89 -3.75
N THR A 30 15.34 -3.75 -3.24
CA THR A 30 16.59 -4.11 -3.93
C THR A 30 16.31 -4.66 -5.32
N ARG A 31 15.37 -5.60 -5.46
CA ARG A 31 15.03 -6.15 -6.79
C ARG A 31 14.34 -5.16 -7.73
N TRP A 32 13.72 -4.10 -7.20
CA TRP A 32 13.17 -3.01 -8.00
C TRP A 32 14.28 -2.12 -8.57
N CYS A 33 15.23 -1.72 -7.71
CA CYS A 33 16.32 -0.82 -8.09
C CYS A 33 17.44 -1.52 -8.88
N GLU A 34 17.71 -2.77 -8.55
CA GLU A 34 18.74 -3.61 -9.14
C GLU A 34 18.06 -4.86 -9.74
N PRO A 35 17.45 -4.73 -10.93
CA PRO A 35 16.84 -5.89 -11.58
C PRO A 35 17.93 -6.90 -11.94
N ASP A 36 17.69 -8.19 -11.62
CA ASP A 36 18.60 -9.28 -11.97
C ASP A 36 18.95 -9.23 -13.49
N GLU A 37 20.22 -9.30 -13.87
CA GLU A 37 20.65 -9.24 -15.30
C GLU A 37 20.77 -10.62 -15.98
N GLY A 38 20.13 -11.66 -15.43
CA GLY A 38 20.20 -13.01 -15.98
C GLY A 38 19.24 -13.28 -17.15
N PRO A 39 19.52 -14.24 -18.04
CA PRO A 39 18.60 -14.63 -19.14
C PRO A 39 17.24 -15.20 -18.67
N SER A 40 17.11 -15.49 -17.37
CA SER A 40 15.88 -15.94 -16.70
C SER A 40 15.25 -14.87 -15.79
N SER A 41 15.80 -13.65 -15.75
CA SER A 41 15.29 -12.60 -14.88
C SER A 41 14.00 -12.00 -15.43
N CYS A 42 12.95 -12.04 -14.62
CA CYS A 42 11.76 -11.26 -14.87
C CYS A 42 11.91 -9.94 -14.15
N ARG A 43 12.18 -8.86 -14.90
CA ARG A 43 12.11 -7.51 -14.36
C ARG A 43 10.72 -7.31 -13.74
N LEU A 44 10.68 -6.68 -12.56
CA LEU A 44 9.44 -6.50 -11.81
C LEU A 44 8.62 -5.38 -12.44
N TYR A 45 7.30 -5.56 -12.48
CA TYR A 45 6.37 -4.66 -13.15
C TYR A 45 6.09 -3.41 -12.33
N SER A 46 5.79 -3.57 -11.04
CA SER A 46 5.33 -2.48 -10.18
C SER A 46 5.65 -2.76 -8.70
N PRO A 47 6.14 -1.78 -7.92
CA PRO A 47 6.61 -1.91 -6.53
C PRO A 47 5.46 -2.07 -5.51
N TYR A 48 4.68 -3.14 -5.62
CA TYR A 48 3.65 -3.49 -4.65
C TYR A 48 3.74 -4.94 -4.18
N ILE A 49 3.39 -5.19 -2.91
CA ILE A 49 3.39 -6.51 -2.28
C ILE A 49 1.94 -6.84 -1.86
N PRO A 50 1.33 -7.89 -2.42
CA PRO A 50 0.07 -8.42 -1.91
C PRO A 50 0.28 -9.08 -0.54
N ILE A 51 -0.54 -8.74 0.45
CA ILE A 51 -0.55 -9.40 1.76
C ILE A 51 -1.74 -10.35 1.82
N VAL A 52 -1.45 -11.65 1.95
CA VAL A 52 -2.44 -12.72 1.96
C VAL A 52 -2.74 -13.11 3.40
N GLN A 53 -3.92 -12.75 3.89
CA GLN A 53 -4.29 -13.04 5.27
C GLN A 53 -5.80 -12.99 5.55
N ALA A 54 -6.27 -13.79 6.51
CA ALA A 54 -7.68 -13.84 6.88
C ALA A 54 -8.17 -12.52 7.50
N SER A 55 -9.49 -12.30 7.43
CA SER A 55 -10.13 -11.20 8.16
C SER A 55 -9.96 -11.39 9.66
N MET A 56 -9.98 -10.29 10.43
CA MET A 56 -9.89 -10.27 11.90
C MET A 56 -8.61 -10.87 12.50
N MET A 57 -7.70 -11.27 11.63
CA MET A 57 -6.30 -11.36 11.94
C MET A 57 -5.84 -9.90 11.77
N GLY A 58 -5.77 -9.03 12.79
CA GLY A 58 -5.30 -7.62 12.82
C GLY A 58 -4.17 -7.09 11.88
N LYS A 59 -4.34 -7.18 10.55
CA LYS A 59 -3.47 -6.52 9.54
C LYS A 59 -3.28 -5.05 9.85
N THR A 60 -4.37 -4.41 10.25
CA THR A 60 -4.37 -3.03 10.73
C THR A 60 -3.34 -2.82 11.85
N ARG A 61 -3.32 -3.70 12.85
CA ARG A 61 -2.38 -3.57 13.96
C ARG A 61 -0.93 -3.63 13.49
N MET A 62 -0.61 -4.58 12.62
CA MET A 62 0.70 -4.69 11.99
C MET A 62 1.13 -3.37 11.33
N PHE A 63 0.24 -2.72 10.56
CA PHE A 63 0.53 -1.43 9.94
C PHE A 63 0.65 -0.28 10.94
N PHE A 64 -0.04 -0.34 12.07
CA PHE A 64 0.08 0.62 13.17
C PHE A 64 1.38 0.46 13.96
N THR A 65 1.99 -0.72 13.92
CA THR A 65 3.26 -0.98 14.59
C THR A 65 4.46 -0.66 13.70
N LEU A 66 4.31 -0.66 12.36
CA LEU A 66 5.38 -0.27 11.42
C LEU A 66 6.05 1.09 11.71
N PRO A 67 5.32 2.15 12.14
CA PRO A 67 5.94 3.41 12.60
C PRO A 67 7.00 3.26 13.69
N GLN A 68 6.94 2.21 14.51
CA GLN A 68 7.95 1.91 15.54
C GLN A 68 9.28 1.39 14.96
N PHE A 69 9.29 1.05 13.67
CA PHE A 69 10.44 0.58 12.90
C PHE A 69 10.90 1.61 11.86
N ASP A 70 10.70 2.90 12.17
CA ASP A 70 11.08 4.03 11.32
C ASP A 70 10.48 3.97 9.90
N VAL A 71 9.20 3.58 9.82
CA VAL A 71 8.43 3.50 8.57
C VAL A 71 7.32 4.54 8.54
N PHE A 72 7.33 5.42 7.53
CA PHE A 72 6.20 6.27 7.19
C PHE A 72 5.13 5.47 6.46
N VAL A 73 4.00 5.26 7.12
CA VAL A 73 2.87 4.52 6.58
C VAL A 73 1.81 5.49 6.10
N PHE A 74 1.51 5.49 4.80
CA PHE A 74 0.26 6.04 4.27
C PHE A 74 -0.82 4.97 4.39
N TYR A 75 -1.79 5.12 5.28
CA TYR A 75 -2.84 4.11 5.47
C TYR A 75 -4.14 4.52 4.77
N LEU A 76 -4.49 3.82 3.70
CA LEU A 76 -5.65 4.08 2.85
C LEU A 76 -6.69 2.96 3.02
N CYS A 77 -7.69 3.18 3.87
CA CYS A 77 -8.79 2.23 4.06
C CYS A 77 -9.88 2.46 3.01
N LEU A 78 -10.05 1.54 2.06
CA LEU A 78 -11.05 1.64 0.99
C LEU A 78 -12.41 1.05 1.36
N ARG A 79 -12.54 0.52 2.57
CA ARG A 79 -13.76 -0.06 3.15
C ARG A 79 -14.98 0.87 2.99
N GLU A 80 -16.15 0.26 2.84
CA GLU A 80 -17.43 1.00 2.80
C GLU A 80 -17.68 1.85 4.07
N GLU A 81 -18.31 3.01 3.89
CA GLU A 81 -18.57 4.02 4.93
C GLU A 81 -19.30 3.48 6.16
N LYS A 82 -20.17 2.47 5.99
CA LYS A 82 -20.98 1.90 7.08
C LYS A 82 -20.24 0.84 7.90
N SER A 83 -19.00 0.52 7.58
CA SER A 83 -18.27 -0.54 8.27
C SER A 83 -17.75 -0.10 9.63
N SER A 84 -17.89 -0.96 10.64
CA SER A 84 -17.49 -0.68 12.03
C SER A 84 -16.01 -0.94 12.33
N GLY A 85 -15.15 -0.96 11.30
CA GLY A 85 -13.71 -1.21 11.45
C GLY A 85 -12.94 0.00 11.96
N TYR A 86 -11.77 -0.25 12.54
CA TYR A 86 -10.79 0.76 12.87
C TYR A 86 -9.51 0.51 12.05
N PRO A 87 -8.88 1.55 11.48
CA PRO A 87 -9.29 2.96 11.49
C PRO A 87 -10.55 3.12 10.67
N ARG A 88 -11.29 4.19 10.95
CA ARG A 88 -12.52 4.45 10.20
C ARG A 88 -12.16 4.69 8.73
N SER A 89 -12.99 4.16 7.84
CA SER A 89 -12.96 4.57 6.44
C SER A 89 -13.16 6.07 6.36
N ILE A 90 -12.45 6.72 5.45
CA ILE A 90 -12.62 8.13 5.11
C ILE A 90 -13.39 8.14 3.79
N PRO A 91 -14.71 8.36 3.78
CA PRO A 91 -15.54 8.13 2.59
C PRO A 91 -15.11 8.97 1.38
N LEU A 92 -14.60 10.18 1.63
CA LEU A 92 -14.03 11.04 0.59
C LEU A 92 -12.85 10.36 -0.12
N LEU A 93 -11.93 9.75 0.64
CA LEU A 93 -10.76 9.06 0.11
C LEU A 93 -11.17 7.83 -0.69
N THR A 94 -12.05 7.01 -0.13
CA THR A 94 -12.59 5.83 -0.84
C THR A 94 -13.24 6.25 -2.15
N LYS A 95 -14.13 7.24 -2.14
CA LYS A 95 -14.82 7.73 -3.34
C LYS A 95 -13.84 8.27 -4.38
N ALA A 96 -12.82 9.02 -3.95
CA ALA A 96 -11.83 9.59 -4.85
C ALA A 96 -10.96 8.51 -5.52
N LEU A 97 -10.59 7.45 -4.79
CA LEU A 97 -9.73 6.38 -5.30
C LEU A 97 -10.49 5.25 -6.00
N THR A 98 -11.82 5.22 -5.94
CA THR A 98 -12.67 4.18 -6.55
C THR A 98 -13.55 4.71 -7.67
N GLY A 99 -13.52 6.03 -7.91
CA GLY A 99 -14.14 6.66 -9.07
C GLY A 99 -13.48 6.26 -10.40
N PRO A 100 -13.83 6.91 -11.52
CA PRO A 100 -13.25 6.63 -12.83
C PRO A 100 -11.85 7.24 -12.97
N CYS A 101 -10.91 6.76 -12.15
CA CYS A 101 -9.53 7.24 -12.09
C CYS A 101 -8.71 6.80 -13.29
N THR A 102 -7.60 7.51 -13.53
CA THR A 102 -6.60 7.21 -14.56
C THR A 102 -5.23 7.04 -13.91
N GLU A 103 -4.29 6.43 -14.63
CA GLU A 103 -2.87 6.39 -14.27
C GLU A 103 -2.30 7.77 -13.93
N GLY A 104 -2.68 8.81 -14.69
CA GLY A 104 -2.32 10.20 -14.40
C GLY A 104 -2.86 10.69 -13.06
N PHE A 105 -4.12 10.38 -12.73
CA PHE A 105 -4.69 10.73 -11.43
C PHE A 105 -3.98 10.01 -10.28
N TYR A 106 -3.73 8.71 -10.38
CA TYR A 106 -3.01 7.98 -9.34
C TYR A 106 -1.56 8.47 -9.18
N SER A 107 -0.89 8.78 -10.29
CA SER A 107 0.45 9.36 -10.27
C SER A 107 0.47 10.71 -9.54
N ALA A 108 -0.46 11.60 -9.88
CA ALA A 108 -0.62 12.90 -9.22
C ALA A 108 -0.97 12.74 -7.73
N PHE A 109 -1.84 11.78 -7.39
CA PHE A 109 -2.21 11.48 -6.01
C PHE A 109 -1.02 11.01 -5.17
N LEU A 110 -0.23 10.06 -5.69
CA LEU A 110 0.96 9.55 -5.01
C LEU A 110 2.00 10.66 -4.78
N LEU A 111 2.22 11.54 -5.76
CA LEU A 111 3.12 12.68 -5.63
C LEU A 111 2.61 13.72 -4.63
N ALA A 112 1.33 14.07 -4.69
CA ALA A 112 0.72 14.98 -3.72
C ALA A 112 0.82 14.45 -2.28
N ALA A 113 0.67 13.14 -2.11
CA ALA A 113 0.83 12.48 -0.82
C ALA A 113 2.28 12.55 -0.31
N LEU A 114 3.27 12.27 -1.17
CA LEU A 114 4.70 12.36 -0.83
C LEU A 114 5.12 13.79 -0.49
N ASP A 115 4.61 14.79 -1.21
CA ASP A 115 4.83 16.20 -0.90
C ASP A 115 4.24 16.58 0.47
N ALA A 116 3.05 16.07 0.80
CA ALA A 116 2.43 16.29 2.10
C ALA A 116 3.27 15.71 3.24
N LEU A 117 3.86 14.53 3.05
CA LEU A 117 4.80 13.93 3.99
C LEU A 117 6.06 14.79 4.15
N ASN A 118 6.67 15.24 3.05
CA ASN A 118 7.85 16.10 3.10
C ASN A 118 7.56 17.41 3.85
N LYS A 119 6.42 18.05 3.56
CA LYS A 119 5.96 19.25 4.27
C LYS A 119 5.79 18.98 5.77
N PHE A 120 5.07 17.92 6.13
CA PHE A 120 4.88 17.50 7.52
C PHE A 120 6.22 17.31 8.23
N LYS A 121 7.15 16.57 7.62
CA LYS A 121 8.46 16.27 8.22
C LYS A 121 9.29 17.55 8.46
N ASN A 122 9.24 18.49 7.53
CA ASN A 122 9.96 19.76 7.64
C ASN A 122 9.35 20.70 8.69
N GLU A 123 8.05 20.60 8.97
CA GLU A 123 7.34 21.40 9.97
C GLU A 123 7.35 20.76 11.36
N PHE A 124 7.44 19.42 11.43
CA PHE A 124 7.40 18.67 12.68
C PHE A 124 8.63 18.96 13.57
N ARG A 125 8.41 19.07 14.88
CA ARG A 125 9.46 19.36 15.87
C ARG A 125 9.55 18.31 16.99
N GLY A 126 8.76 17.24 16.92
CA GLY A 126 8.64 16.21 17.96
C GLY A 126 9.66 15.06 17.91
N GLY A 127 10.75 15.22 17.14
CA GLY A 127 11.85 14.24 17.06
C GLY A 127 11.36 12.82 16.71
N ASN A 128 11.74 11.84 17.54
CA ASN A 128 11.52 10.40 17.30
C ASN A 128 10.03 9.97 17.24
N THR A 129 9.10 10.87 17.58
CA THR A 129 7.66 10.59 17.49
C THR A 129 7.06 10.87 16.10
N VAL A 130 7.88 11.31 15.14
CA VAL A 130 7.46 11.77 13.81
C VAL A 130 6.63 10.72 13.05
N PHE A 131 7.00 9.45 13.11
CA PHE A 131 6.28 8.37 12.40
C PHE A 131 4.88 8.13 12.98
N SER A 132 4.76 8.10 14.30
CA SER A 132 3.47 7.95 14.97
C SER A 132 2.59 9.20 14.81
N ALA A 133 3.18 10.39 14.86
CA ALA A 133 2.47 11.64 14.63
C ALA A 133 1.97 11.76 13.19
N TRP A 134 2.78 11.34 12.22
CA TRP A 134 2.39 11.24 10.81
C TRP A 134 1.18 10.33 10.62
N PHE A 135 1.15 9.21 11.32
CA PHE A 135 0.02 8.29 11.26
C PHE A 135 -1.29 8.94 11.76
N LEU A 136 -1.21 9.72 12.84
CA LEU A 136 -2.37 10.43 13.40
C LEU A 136 -2.85 11.57 12.49
N GLU A 137 -1.93 12.29 11.84
CA GLU A 137 -2.27 13.39 10.93
C GLU A 137 -3.19 12.92 9.79
N GLN A 138 -2.95 11.72 9.26
CA GLN A 138 -3.76 11.12 8.20
C GLN A 138 -5.18 10.74 8.63
N GLN A 139 -5.50 10.74 9.93
CA GLN A 139 -6.86 10.44 10.38
C GLN A 139 -7.81 11.63 10.17
N ARG A 140 -7.28 12.80 9.78
CA ARG A 140 -8.05 14.02 9.54
C ARG A 140 -8.64 14.01 8.12
N PRO A 141 -9.96 14.18 7.95
CA PRO A 141 -10.57 14.27 6.61
C PRO A 141 -10.00 15.41 5.75
N GLU A 142 -9.62 16.53 6.38
CA GLU A 142 -9.08 17.71 5.69
C GLU A 142 -7.73 17.41 5.04
N PHE A 143 -6.91 16.56 5.67
CA PHE A 143 -5.62 16.13 5.13
C PHE A 143 -5.81 15.43 3.78
N TRP A 144 -6.72 14.46 3.71
CA TRP A 144 -6.98 13.76 2.45
C TRP A 144 -7.66 14.63 1.42
N LYS A 145 -8.52 15.56 1.86
CA LYS A 145 -9.14 16.54 0.95
C LYS A 145 -8.08 17.38 0.23
N GLU A 146 -7.08 17.90 0.95
CA GLU A 146 -5.98 18.67 0.35
C GLU A 146 -5.22 17.86 -0.70
N ILE A 147 -4.89 16.60 -0.39
CA ILE A 147 -4.20 15.69 -1.32
C ILE A 147 -5.06 15.42 -2.56
N ILE A 148 -6.35 15.14 -2.38
CA ILE A 148 -7.28 14.83 -3.48
C ILE A 148 -7.51 16.05 -4.37
N ASP A 149 -7.71 17.24 -3.79
CA ASP A 149 -7.90 18.48 -4.54
C ASP A 149 -6.66 18.79 -5.39
N ARG A 150 -5.46 18.61 -4.80
CA ARG A 150 -4.19 18.76 -5.52
C ARG A 150 -4.03 17.72 -6.63
N ALA A 151 -4.33 16.45 -6.36
CA ALA A 151 -4.27 15.38 -7.35
C ALA A 151 -5.17 15.66 -8.55
N ASN A 152 -6.41 16.13 -8.32
CA ASN A 152 -7.33 16.50 -9.40
C ASN A 152 -6.81 17.67 -10.25
N SER A 153 -6.22 18.68 -9.59
CA SER A 153 -5.61 19.82 -10.29
C SER A 153 -4.41 19.38 -11.14
N GLU A 154 -3.50 18.57 -10.59
CA GLU A 154 -2.30 18.12 -11.29
C GLU A 154 -2.63 17.12 -12.41
N ALA A 155 -3.59 16.22 -12.20
CA ALA A 155 -4.03 15.25 -13.21
C ALA A 155 -4.62 15.89 -14.48
N SER A 156 -5.04 17.16 -14.39
CA SER A 156 -5.54 17.93 -15.53
C SER A 156 -4.42 18.62 -16.33
N SER A 157 -3.17 18.59 -15.85
CA SER A 157 -2.03 19.18 -16.54
C SER A 157 -1.45 18.25 -17.62
N GLU A 158 -0.78 18.84 -18.62
CA GLU A 158 -0.27 18.11 -19.79
C GLU A 158 0.64 16.92 -19.43
N ASN A 159 1.42 17.04 -18.35
CA ASN A 159 2.33 15.98 -17.89
C ASN A 159 1.61 14.69 -17.46
N PHE A 160 0.35 14.78 -17.04
CA PHE A 160 -0.44 13.64 -16.54
C PHE A 160 -1.52 13.19 -17.53
N LEU A 161 -1.67 13.86 -18.66
CA LEU A 161 -2.63 13.49 -19.70
C LEU A 161 -1.99 12.52 -20.70
N PHE A 162 -2.58 11.33 -20.81
CA PHE A 162 -2.21 10.39 -21.87
C PHE A 162 -2.84 10.81 -23.20
N ASP A 163 -2.02 11.12 -24.21
CA ASP A 163 -2.48 11.47 -25.57
C ASP A 163 -2.32 10.26 -26.52
N PRO A 164 -3.41 9.58 -26.92
CA PRO A 164 -3.36 8.40 -27.78
C PRO A 164 -3.21 8.70 -29.27
N LYS A 165 -2.86 9.93 -29.68
CA LYS A 165 -2.82 10.34 -31.11
C LYS A 165 -1.73 9.68 -31.96
N ILE A 166 -0.78 8.95 -31.37
CA ILE A 166 0.31 8.20 -32.05
C ILE A 166 0.02 6.69 -31.95
N ASP A 167 0.85 5.84 -32.55
CA ASP A 167 0.95 4.42 -32.16
C ASP A 167 0.93 4.27 -30.63
N ARG A 168 0.00 3.44 -30.12
CA ARG A 168 -0.36 3.36 -28.70
C ARG A 168 0.83 2.95 -27.84
N GLU A 169 1.72 2.12 -28.37
CA GLU A 169 2.92 1.69 -27.66
C GLU A 169 3.95 2.82 -27.52
N GLN A 170 4.19 3.57 -28.60
CA GLN A 170 5.08 4.73 -28.58
C GLN A 170 4.52 5.86 -27.69
N ALA A 171 3.22 6.15 -27.80
CA ALA A 171 2.55 7.13 -26.95
C ALA A 171 2.70 6.77 -25.46
N TYR A 172 2.57 5.49 -25.11
CA TYR A 172 2.73 5.01 -23.73
C TYR A 172 4.18 5.06 -23.24
N ALA A 173 5.14 4.71 -24.10
CA ALA A 173 6.55 4.83 -23.77
C ALA A 173 6.93 6.30 -23.49
N SER A 174 6.50 7.24 -24.33
CA SER A 174 6.72 8.67 -24.11
C SER A 174 6.05 9.17 -22.83
N TYR A 175 4.79 8.79 -22.60
CA TYR A 175 4.06 9.15 -21.38
C TYR A 175 4.74 8.62 -20.11
N SER A 176 5.22 7.37 -20.15
CA SER A 176 5.92 6.75 -19.03
C SER A 176 7.26 7.45 -18.73
N ILE A 177 8.00 7.86 -19.76
CA ILE A 177 9.24 8.65 -19.60
C ILE A 177 8.92 9.99 -18.94
N THR A 178 7.87 10.68 -19.38
CA THR A 178 7.42 11.95 -18.78
C THR A 178 7.08 11.77 -17.30
N LEU A 179 6.26 10.79 -16.95
CA LEU A 179 5.89 10.56 -15.54
C LEU A 179 7.10 10.17 -14.69
N ASN A 180 7.99 9.30 -15.18
CA ASN A 180 9.22 8.96 -14.46
C ASN A 180 10.09 10.20 -14.18
N GLY A 181 10.20 11.10 -15.16
CA GLY A 181 10.89 12.38 -15.01
C GLY A 181 10.26 13.25 -13.93
N VAL A 182 8.93 13.40 -13.95
CA VAL A 182 8.18 14.16 -12.92
C VAL A 182 8.41 13.56 -11.53
N PHE A 183 8.36 12.23 -11.38
CA PHE A 183 8.64 11.55 -10.11
C PHE A 183 10.06 11.81 -9.64
N HIS A 184 11.05 11.64 -10.52
CA HIS A 184 12.44 11.88 -10.18
C HIS A 184 12.67 13.33 -9.72
N ASP A 185 12.21 14.31 -10.50
CA ASP A 185 12.42 15.73 -10.23
C ASP A 185 11.69 16.21 -8.97
N ARG A 186 10.50 15.64 -8.69
CA ARG A 186 9.74 15.97 -7.48
C ARG A 186 10.32 15.32 -6.24
N LEU A 187 10.85 14.10 -6.33
CA LEU A 187 11.38 13.36 -5.18
C LEU A 187 12.82 13.70 -4.83
N ALA A 188 13.67 14.04 -5.82
CA ALA A 188 15.07 14.39 -5.62
C ALA A 188 15.32 15.51 -4.58
N PRO A 189 14.55 16.62 -4.56
CA PRO A 189 14.76 17.69 -3.59
C PRO A 189 14.12 17.41 -2.21
N LEU A 190 13.32 16.35 -2.08
CA LEU A 190 12.65 16.06 -0.82
C LEU A 190 13.65 15.47 0.17
N SER A 191 13.48 15.77 1.45
CA SER A 191 14.29 15.17 2.52
C SER A 191 13.92 13.69 2.77
N LEU A 192 13.28 13.03 1.79
CA LEU A 192 12.70 11.69 1.86
C LEU A 192 13.60 10.59 1.28
N LEU A 193 14.76 10.95 0.73
CA LEU A 193 15.63 10.03 -0.03
C LEU A 193 16.01 8.74 0.70
N GLN A 194 15.99 8.73 2.03
CA GLN A 194 16.38 7.58 2.86
C GLN A 194 15.23 7.05 3.72
N ASP A 195 14.03 7.62 3.60
CA ASP A 195 12.89 7.26 4.43
C ASP A 195 12.25 5.94 3.97
N ASN A 196 11.85 5.10 4.92
CA ASN A 196 11.01 3.94 4.61
C ASN A 196 9.57 4.40 4.41
N ILE A 197 9.13 4.50 3.16
CA ILE A 197 7.76 4.93 2.83
C ILE A 197 6.95 3.74 2.31
N VAL A 198 5.73 3.60 2.82
CA VAL A 198 4.81 2.53 2.43
C VAL A 198 3.39 3.07 2.28
N PHE A 199 2.74 2.79 1.14
CA PHE A 199 1.32 2.99 0.91
C PHE A 199 0.54 1.70 1.18
N VAL A 200 -0.29 1.68 2.20
CA VAL A 200 -1.13 0.54 2.57
C VAL A 200 -2.53 0.76 2.02
N PHE A 201 -2.90 0.01 0.99
CA PHE A 201 -4.25 -0.03 0.47
C PHE A 201 -5.02 -1.17 1.14
N ASP A 202 -5.81 -0.83 2.16
CA ASP A 202 -6.65 -1.79 2.86
C ASP A 202 -8.02 -1.94 2.23
N GLU A 203 -8.52 -3.17 2.17
CA GLU A 203 -9.67 -3.56 1.35
C GLU A 203 -9.45 -3.25 -0.14
N ALA A 204 -8.23 -3.49 -0.65
CA ALA A 204 -7.81 -3.18 -2.02
C ALA A 204 -8.67 -3.83 -3.12
N ARG A 205 -9.47 -4.86 -2.77
CA ARG A 205 -10.43 -5.51 -3.67
C ARG A 205 -11.40 -4.55 -4.36
N ILE A 206 -11.73 -3.43 -3.73
CA ILE A 206 -12.68 -2.46 -4.29
C ILE A 206 -12.10 -1.81 -5.56
N LEU A 207 -10.77 -1.75 -5.68
CA LEU A 207 -10.10 -1.28 -6.89
C LEU A 207 -10.23 -2.24 -8.08
N LEU A 208 -10.62 -3.50 -7.85
CA LEU A 208 -10.82 -4.51 -8.89
C LEU A 208 -12.20 -4.42 -9.54
N GLU A 209 -13.11 -3.60 -8.99
CA GLU A 209 -14.46 -3.44 -9.53
C GLU A 209 -14.42 -2.86 -10.95
N SER A 210 -15.21 -3.45 -11.84
CA SER A 210 -15.27 -3.05 -13.25
C SER A 210 -15.83 -1.63 -13.38
N GLN A 211 -15.12 -0.80 -14.14
CA GLN A 211 -15.54 0.56 -14.48
C GLN A 211 -16.23 0.59 -15.86
N GLY A 212 -17.06 -0.44 -16.13
CA GLY A 212 -17.71 -0.63 -17.42
C GLY A 212 -16.73 -0.97 -18.53
N SER A 213 -16.54 -0.06 -19.50
CA SER A 213 -15.63 -0.24 -20.64
C SER A 213 -14.18 0.16 -20.36
N ARG A 214 -13.89 0.72 -19.18
CA ARG A 214 -12.53 1.14 -18.76
C ARG A 214 -11.82 0.01 -18.01
N ASP A 215 -10.49 0.05 -18.02
CA ASP A 215 -9.68 -0.78 -17.12
C ASP A 215 -10.09 -0.50 -15.66
N CYS A 216 -9.98 -1.49 -14.78
CA CYS A 216 -10.28 -1.30 -13.37
C CYS A 216 -9.22 -0.41 -12.70
N ASN A 217 -9.62 0.22 -11.60
CA ASN A 217 -8.79 1.14 -10.84
C ASN A 217 -7.47 0.53 -10.35
N PHE A 218 -7.47 -0.78 -10.07
CA PHE A 218 -6.25 -1.50 -9.71
C PHE A 218 -5.20 -1.50 -10.83
N ILE A 219 -5.62 -1.60 -12.10
CA ILE A 219 -4.70 -1.55 -13.25
C ILE A 219 -4.07 -0.17 -13.36
N GLU A 220 -4.89 0.88 -13.28
CA GLU A 220 -4.45 2.28 -13.36
C GLU A 220 -3.50 2.65 -12.20
N LEU A 221 -3.82 2.22 -10.97
CA LEU A 221 -2.94 2.39 -9.81
C LEU A 221 -1.61 1.67 -10.02
N ARG A 222 -1.65 0.43 -10.50
CA ARG A 222 -0.43 -0.36 -10.68
C ARG A 222 0.48 0.22 -11.75
N ARG A 223 -0.08 0.77 -12.83
CA ARG A 223 0.68 1.55 -13.83
C ARG A 223 1.32 2.78 -13.20
N ALA A 224 0.57 3.54 -12.41
CA ALA A 224 1.11 4.71 -11.72
C ALA A 224 2.28 4.38 -10.78
N LEU A 225 2.20 3.26 -10.06
CA LEU A 225 3.28 2.77 -9.20
C LEU A 225 4.57 2.41 -9.97
N THR A 226 4.49 2.13 -11.27
CA THR A 226 5.70 1.86 -12.09
C THR A 226 6.59 3.08 -12.24
N HIS A 227 6.07 4.28 -11.97
CA HIS A 227 6.82 5.53 -12.05
C HIS A 227 7.59 5.87 -10.78
N PHE A 228 7.48 5.06 -9.73
CA PHE A 228 8.37 5.20 -8.59
C PHE A 228 9.83 4.96 -9.01
N PRO A 229 10.76 5.72 -8.41
CA PRO A 229 12.17 5.67 -8.81
C PRO A 229 12.73 4.25 -8.61
N SER A 230 13.45 3.77 -9.61
CA SER A 230 14.22 2.51 -9.55
C SER A 230 15.71 2.77 -9.36
N SER A 231 16.08 3.92 -8.77
CA SER A 231 17.48 4.28 -8.49
C SER A 231 17.87 3.83 -7.09
N THR A 232 19.15 3.56 -6.86
CA THR A 232 19.72 3.32 -5.52
C THR A 232 19.90 4.63 -4.73
N GLU A 233 19.85 5.78 -5.40
CA GLU A 233 19.99 7.10 -4.77
C GLU A 233 18.74 7.55 -4.01
N ILE A 234 17.57 7.14 -4.51
CA ILE A 234 16.26 7.45 -3.92
C ILE A 234 15.65 6.15 -3.40
N ARG A 235 15.45 6.06 -2.09
CA ARG A 235 14.78 4.92 -1.47
C ARG A 235 13.34 4.84 -1.97
N CYS A 236 13.07 3.83 -2.80
CA CYS A 236 11.78 3.65 -3.46
C CYS A 236 10.63 3.42 -2.44
N PRO A 237 9.54 4.21 -2.50
CA PRO A 237 8.31 3.89 -1.78
C PRO A 237 7.74 2.55 -2.24
N LEU A 238 7.11 1.80 -1.33
CA LEU A 238 6.42 0.56 -1.67
C LEU A 238 4.92 0.68 -1.46
N SER A 239 4.14 -0.16 -2.13
CA SER A 239 2.72 -0.34 -1.81
C SER A 239 2.44 -1.71 -1.21
N LEU A 240 1.63 -1.78 -0.16
CA LEU A 240 1.09 -3.01 0.42
C LEU A 240 -0.39 -3.08 0.09
N MET A 241 -0.80 -4.15 -0.58
CA MET A 241 -2.19 -4.38 -0.97
C MET A 241 -2.79 -5.44 -0.06
N THR A 242 -3.82 -5.11 0.71
CA THR A 242 -4.44 -6.08 1.63
C THR A 242 -5.88 -6.41 1.27
N ASP A 243 -6.19 -7.70 1.34
CA ASP A 243 -7.54 -8.24 1.25
C ASP A 243 -7.64 -9.54 2.08
N THR A 244 -8.85 -10.09 2.17
CA THR A 244 -9.16 -11.39 2.77
C THR A 244 -8.74 -12.56 1.87
N VAL A 245 -8.14 -13.61 2.47
CA VAL A 245 -7.49 -14.78 1.81
C VAL A 245 -8.18 -15.31 0.56
N ALA A 246 -9.51 -15.34 0.53
CA ALA A 246 -10.27 -15.96 -0.55
C ALA A 246 -10.06 -15.35 -1.94
N LYS A 247 -9.47 -14.14 -2.06
CA LYS A 247 -9.44 -13.40 -3.34
C LYS A 247 -8.11 -12.69 -3.66
N VAL A 248 -7.05 -12.93 -2.90
CA VAL A 248 -5.75 -12.26 -3.11
C VAL A 248 -5.07 -12.68 -4.41
N SER A 249 -5.44 -13.82 -5.00
CA SER A 249 -5.03 -14.19 -6.37
C SER A 249 -5.39 -13.13 -7.41
N ASN A 250 -6.42 -12.32 -7.17
CA ASN A 250 -6.82 -11.24 -8.09
C ASN A 250 -5.90 -10.01 -7.98
N LEU A 251 -5.21 -9.85 -6.85
CA LEU A 251 -4.18 -8.83 -6.63
C LEU A 251 -2.78 -9.36 -7.00
N ALA A 252 -2.67 -10.61 -7.44
CA ALA A 252 -1.43 -11.22 -7.95
C ALA A 252 -1.77 -12.08 -9.18
N PRO A 253 -2.32 -11.47 -10.26
CA PRO A 253 -2.80 -12.22 -11.42
C PRO A 253 -1.66 -13.01 -12.07
N LEU A 254 -1.98 -14.19 -12.60
CA LEU A 254 -1.03 -14.96 -13.41
C LEU A 254 -0.66 -14.13 -14.65
N GLN A 255 0.62 -14.19 -15.03
CA GLN A 255 1.21 -13.44 -16.15
C GLN A 255 0.37 -13.43 -17.44
N LYS A 256 -0.24 -14.57 -17.80
CA LYS A 256 -1.06 -14.72 -19.02
C LYS A 256 -2.44 -14.06 -18.93
N ALA A 257 -2.90 -13.78 -17.71
CA ALA A 257 -4.21 -13.22 -17.42
C ALA A 257 -4.12 -11.73 -17.02
N ASP A 258 -2.93 -11.13 -17.12
CA ASP A 258 -2.69 -9.77 -16.69
C ASP A 258 -2.93 -8.76 -17.83
N PRO A 259 -4.01 -7.96 -17.76
CA PRO A 259 -4.34 -6.98 -18.80
C PRO A 259 -3.51 -5.68 -18.73
N SER A 260 -2.65 -5.48 -17.72
CA SER A 260 -1.84 -4.23 -17.66
C SER A 260 -0.63 -4.24 -18.59
N GLY A 261 -0.20 -5.42 -19.04
CA GLY A 261 0.93 -5.61 -19.97
C GLY A 261 0.63 -5.25 -21.43
N ARG A 262 -0.39 -4.43 -21.72
CA ARG A 262 -0.82 -4.07 -23.09
C ARG A 262 0.21 -3.24 -23.88
N ALA A 263 1.36 -2.90 -23.29
CA ALA A 263 2.57 -2.49 -23.99
C ALA A 263 3.56 -3.66 -23.95
N THR A 264 3.80 -4.27 -25.10
CA THR A 264 4.42 -5.58 -25.33
C THR A 264 5.89 -5.71 -24.89
N ALA A 265 6.49 -4.65 -24.35
CA ALA A 265 7.88 -4.60 -23.89
C ALA A 265 8.04 -4.34 -22.37
N MET A 266 6.96 -4.37 -21.58
CA MET A 266 7.04 -4.08 -20.14
C MET A 266 7.53 -5.29 -19.31
N PRO A 267 8.22 -5.04 -18.18
CA PRO A 267 8.64 -6.07 -17.23
C PRO A 267 7.48 -6.96 -16.74
N ASN A 268 7.70 -8.28 -16.63
CA ASN A 268 6.61 -9.26 -16.45
C ASN A 268 6.54 -9.90 -15.05
N GLY A 269 7.41 -9.51 -14.12
CA GLY A 269 7.44 -10.07 -12.77
C GLY A 269 6.52 -9.32 -11.79
N ILE A 270 5.79 -10.04 -10.94
CA ILE A 270 5.08 -9.45 -9.80
C ILE A 270 5.89 -9.76 -8.53
N PHE A 271 5.86 -8.88 -7.54
CA PHE A 271 6.47 -9.21 -6.25
C PHE A 271 5.77 -10.42 -5.61
N PRO A 272 6.51 -11.36 -5.01
CA PRO A 272 5.89 -12.52 -4.42
C PRO A 272 5.03 -12.07 -3.22
N PRO A 273 3.78 -12.55 -3.09
CA PRO A 273 2.91 -12.21 -1.97
C PRO A 273 3.57 -12.51 -0.62
N PHE A 274 3.18 -11.75 0.40
CA PHE A 274 3.51 -12.02 1.79
C PHE A 274 2.38 -12.83 2.43
N PHE A 275 2.66 -14.09 2.77
CA PHE A 275 1.69 -15.03 3.29
C PHE A 275 1.66 -15.01 4.82
N LEU A 276 0.51 -14.68 5.39
CA LEU A 276 0.25 -14.72 6.83
C LEU A 276 -0.85 -15.76 7.09
N LEU A 277 -0.47 -17.03 7.00
CA LEU A 277 -1.40 -18.19 7.04
C LEU A 277 -1.48 -18.87 8.41
N ALA A 278 -0.89 -18.29 9.46
CA ALA A 278 -0.89 -18.93 10.76
C ALA A 278 -2.32 -18.99 11.35
N ASN A 279 -2.75 -20.20 11.71
CA ASN A 279 -4.03 -20.46 12.38
C ASN A 279 -3.90 -20.19 13.90
N VAL A 280 -5.03 -19.89 14.53
CA VAL A 280 -5.13 -19.62 15.99
C VAL A 280 -4.50 -20.73 16.83
N ASP A 281 -4.61 -21.97 16.36
CA ASP A 281 -4.24 -23.19 17.06
C ASP A 281 -2.72 -23.33 17.31
N ILE A 282 -1.88 -22.67 16.50
CA ILE A 282 -0.42 -22.77 16.57
C ILE A 282 0.16 -21.95 17.73
N TRP A 283 -0.60 -20.97 18.24
CA TRP A 283 -0.10 -19.97 19.19
C TRP A 283 -0.66 -20.10 20.61
N VAL A 284 -1.52 -21.10 20.85
CA VAL A 284 -2.02 -21.38 22.20
C VAL A 284 -0.86 -21.89 23.06
N GLU A 285 -0.43 -21.09 24.03
CA GLU A 285 0.55 -21.56 25.01
C GLU A 285 -0.05 -22.71 25.82
N GLU A 286 0.74 -23.77 26.04
CA GLU A 286 0.29 -25.02 26.69
C GLU A 286 -0.26 -24.78 28.10
N ASP A 287 0.14 -23.68 28.74
CA ASP A 287 -0.07 -23.41 30.15
C ASP A 287 -1.47 -22.84 30.47
N ASP A 288 -2.17 -22.23 29.51
CA ASP A 288 -3.50 -21.62 29.72
C ASP A 288 -4.40 -21.69 28.47
N PRO A 289 -4.74 -22.87 27.92
CA PRO A 289 -5.60 -22.99 26.75
C PRO A 289 -7.08 -22.69 27.06
N PRO A 290 -7.88 -22.20 26.09
CA PRO A 290 -9.31 -22.05 26.29
C PRO A 290 -9.96 -23.43 26.47
N ARG A 291 -10.71 -23.61 27.57
CA ARG A 291 -11.24 -24.93 27.95
C ARG A 291 -12.69 -25.13 27.53
N THR A 292 -13.40 -24.04 27.24
CA THR A 292 -14.81 -24.06 26.85
C THR A 292 -15.08 -23.25 25.59
N LEU A 293 -16.23 -23.51 24.94
CA LEU A 293 -16.71 -22.70 23.82
C LEU A 293 -16.98 -21.23 24.22
N ALA A 294 -17.28 -20.98 25.50
CA ALA A 294 -17.47 -19.63 26.03
C ALA A 294 -16.13 -18.90 26.21
N ASP A 295 -15.08 -19.60 26.64
CA ASP A 295 -13.71 -19.07 26.70
C ASP A 295 -13.20 -18.78 25.29
N MET A 296 -13.48 -19.68 24.35
CA MET A 296 -13.26 -19.46 22.93
C MET A 296 -14.13 -18.33 22.36
N ALA A 297 -15.16 -17.81 23.03
CA ALA A 297 -15.92 -16.66 22.55
C ALA A 297 -15.45 -15.34 23.21
N ASP A 298 -14.58 -15.43 24.21
CA ASP A 298 -14.07 -14.29 24.97
C ASP A 298 -12.89 -13.64 24.22
N PRO A 299 -12.98 -12.34 23.85
CA PRO A 299 -11.92 -11.62 23.16
C PRO A 299 -10.56 -11.73 23.86
N ARG A 300 -10.52 -11.90 25.18
CA ARG A 300 -9.28 -12.01 25.97
C ARG A 300 -8.43 -13.22 25.59
N TYR A 301 -9.05 -14.36 25.27
CA TYR A 301 -8.32 -15.55 24.79
C TYR A 301 -7.86 -15.39 23.34
N TYR A 302 -8.58 -14.63 22.52
CA TYR A 302 -8.09 -14.27 21.18
C TYR A 302 -6.89 -13.31 21.22
N CYS A 303 -6.83 -12.40 22.20
CA CYS A 303 -5.81 -11.35 22.28
C CYS A 303 -4.50 -11.74 22.98
N ARG A 304 -4.43 -12.89 23.69
CA ARG A 304 -3.29 -13.25 24.57
C ARG A 304 -2.16 -14.05 23.92
N TYR A 305 -2.45 -14.73 22.80
CA TYR A 305 -1.60 -15.75 22.18
C TYR A 305 -0.75 -15.22 21.03
N GLY A 306 0.01 -14.15 21.22
CA GLY A 306 1.07 -13.78 20.27
C GLY A 306 0.61 -13.76 18.82
N ARG A 307 -0.48 -13.05 18.53
CA ARG A 307 -0.89 -12.93 17.14
C ARG A 307 -0.03 -11.85 16.48
N PRO A 308 0.31 -11.98 15.18
CA PRO A 308 0.56 -10.78 14.36
C PRO A 308 -0.65 -9.85 14.25
N HIS A 309 -1.67 -10.01 15.11
CA HIS A 309 -3.06 -9.66 14.91
C HIS A 309 -3.83 -9.36 16.19
N TRP A 310 -3.21 -8.80 17.23
CA TRP A 310 -3.75 -7.77 18.15
C TRP A 310 -2.58 -7.06 18.85
#